data_AF-A0ABD2PN90-F1
#
_entry.id   AF-A0ABD2PN90-F1
#
_cell.length_a   1.000
_cell.length_b   1.000
_cell.length_c   1.000
_cell.angle_alpha   90.00
_cell.angle_beta   90.00
_cell.angle_gamma   90.00
#
_symmetry.space_group_name_H-M   'P 1'
#
loop_
_entity.id
_entity.type
_entity.pdbx_description
1 polymer ?
#
loop_
_entity_poly.entity_id
_entity_poly.type
_entity_poly.pdbx_seq_one_letter_code
_entity_poly.pdbx_strand_id
1 'polypeptide(L)'
;MSKPSPKEAMLQWCKVMTKGYPNVDVQNFGSSWANGLAFCALIHHFYPDAFDFNSLSPDKKKDNFVLAFDTAEKLGNVAPLLDVEDLMRMKVPDWKCVFTQIQLYYKRFHLMQGKGAHQPPQNIPTIKTDQGEASAADAQ
;
A
#
# COMPACT_ATOMS: atom_id res chain seq x y z
N MET A 1 -21.94 -10.04 14.83
CA MET A 1 -20.96 -9.94 13.72
C MET A 1 -19.56 -10.09 14.32
N SER A 2 -18.74 -11.01 13.79
CA SER A 2 -17.35 -11.21 14.22
C SER A 2 -16.48 -10.00 13.82
N LYS A 3 -15.42 -9.72 14.60
CA LYS A 3 -14.43 -8.70 14.25
C LYS A 3 -13.68 -9.14 12.99
N PRO A 4 -13.38 -8.23 12.03
CA PRO A 4 -12.61 -8.58 10.84
C PRO A 4 -11.19 -9.00 11.24
N SER A 5 -10.64 -10.00 10.55
CA SER A 5 -9.24 -10.36 10.66
C SER A 5 -8.33 -9.20 10.21
N PRO A 6 -7.06 -9.17 10.64
CA PRO A 6 -6.11 -8.14 10.20
C PRO A 6 -6.01 -8.02 8.67
N LYS A 7 -6.11 -9.15 7.96
CA LYS A 7 -6.07 -9.21 6.50
C LYS A 7 -7.32 -8.57 5.87
N GLU A 8 -8.51 -8.84 6.40
CA GLU A 8 -9.76 -8.24 5.93
C GLU A 8 -9.79 -6.73 6.21
N ALA A 9 -9.34 -6.31 7.39
CA ALA A 9 -9.26 -4.91 7.75
C ALA A 9 -8.29 -4.14 6.83
N MET A 10 -7.15 -4.74 6.49
CA MET A 10 -6.21 -4.16 5.53
C MET A 10 -6.77 -4.09 4.11
N LEU A 11 -7.50 -5.11 3.68
CA LEU A 11 -8.15 -5.10 2.37
C LEU A 11 -9.19 -3.96 2.31
N GLN A 12 -9.97 -3.80 3.39
CA GLN A 12 -10.93 -2.72 3.50
C GLN A 12 -10.25 -1.34 3.48
N TRP A 13 -9.12 -1.18 4.18
CA TRP A 13 -8.34 0.04 4.13
C TRP A 13 -7.89 0.38 2.70
N CYS A 14 -7.35 -0.60 1.95
CA CYS A 14 -6.97 -0.39 0.56
C CYS A 14 -8.16 0.08 -0.28
N LYS A 15 -9.31 -0.60 -0.18
CA LYS A 15 -10.54 -0.25 -0.90
C LYS A 15 -11.00 1.18 -0.62
N VAL A 16 -10.89 1.65 0.62
CA VAL A 16 -11.27 3.02 1.00
C VAL A 16 -10.31 4.03 0.38
N MET A 17 -8.99 3.79 0.48
CA MET A 17 -7.97 4.71 -0.03
C MET A 17 -7.97 4.82 -1.55
N THR A 18 -8.23 3.72 -2.26
CA THR A 18 -8.24 3.68 -3.73
C THR A 18 -9.62 3.92 -4.34
N LYS A 19 -10.62 4.31 -3.53
CA LYS A 19 -11.97 4.57 -4.04
C LYS A 19 -11.95 5.72 -5.04
N GLY A 20 -12.52 5.49 -6.23
CA GLY A 20 -12.64 6.51 -7.28
C GLY A 20 -11.47 6.57 -8.26
N TYR A 21 -10.41 5.78 -8.05
CA TYR A 21 -9.32 5.69 -9.02
C TYR A 21 -9.72 4.83 -10.22
N PRO A 22 -9.56 5.31 -11.47
CA PRO A 22 -9.91 4.55 -12.65
C PRO A 22 -9.02 3.32 -12.80
N ASN A 23 -9.59 2.21 -13.31
CA ASN A 23 -8.89 0.94 -13.54
C ASN A 23 -8.30 0.28 -12.29
N VAL A 24 -8.73 0.68 -11.08
CA VAL A 24 -8.30 0.11 -9.80
C VAL A 24 -9.49 -0.51 -9.07
N ASP A 25 -9.45 -1.83 -8.90
CA ASP A 25 -10.39 -2.57 -8.06
C ASP A 25 -9.63 -3.57 -7.18
N VAL A 26 -9.47 -3.22 -5.90
CA VAL A 26 -8.69 -4.01 -4.94
C VAL A 26 -9.57 -5.07 -4.27
N GLN A 27 -9.47 -6.32 -4.72
CA GLN A 27 -10.26 -7.45 -4.19
C GLN A 27 -9.41 -8.48 -3.44
N ASN A 28 -8.09 -8.44 -3.61
CA ASN A 28 -7.15 -9.35 -2.96
C ASN A 28 -5.75 -8.71 -2.89
N PHE A 29 -4.78 -9.41 -2.31
CA PHE A 29 -3.36 -9.00 -2.26
C PHE A 29 -2.50 -9.64 -3.37
N GLY A 30 -3.11 -10.13 -4.45
CA GLY A 30 -2.42 -10.76 -5.58
C GLY A 30 -2.76 -10.07 -6.89
N SER A 31 -3.73 -10.62 -7.63
CA SER A 31 -4.07 -10.18 -8.99
C SER A 31 -4.49 -8.72 -9.08
N SER A 32 -5.13 -8.14 -8.06
CA SER A 32 -5.48 -6.72 -8.02
C SER A 32 -4.27 -5.77 -8.07
N TRP A 33 -3.06 -6.28 -7.82
CA TRP A 33 -1.82 -5.50 -7.77
C TRP A 33 -0.90 -5.78 -8.95
N ALA A 34 -1.31 -6.66 -9.88
CA ALA A 34 -0.46 -7.21 -10.90
C ALA A 34 0.00 -6.21 -11.97
N ASN A 35 -0.72 -5.10 -12.17
CA ASN A 35 -0.39 -4.07 -13.16
C ASN A 35 0.24 -2.80 -12.55
N GLY A 36 0.46 -2.77 -11.23
CA GLY A 36 1.06 -1.63 -10.52
C GLY A 36 0.10 -0.48 -10.18
N LEU A 37 -1.07 -0.36 -10.81
CA LEU A 37 -1.96 0.80 -10.60
C LEU A 37 -2.50 0.91 -9.17
N ALA A 38 -2.76 -0.22 -8.50
CA ALA A 38 -3.20 -0.21 -7.10
C ALA A 38 -2.13 0.36 -6.16
N PHE A 39 -0.84 0.14 -6.45
CA PHE A 39 0.25 0.77 -5.69
C PHE A 39 0.29 2.28 -5.98
N CYS A 40 0.21 2.69 -7.24
CA CYS A 40 0.16 4.11 -7.62
C CYS A 40 -1.02 4.83 -6.96
N ALA A 41 -2.21 4.22 -6.93
CA ALA A 41 -3.42 4.83 -6.37
C ALA A 41 -3.29 5.06 -4.86
N LEU A 42 -2.74 4.09 -4.12
CA LEU A 42 -2.48 4.27 -2.70
C LEU A 42 -1.52 5.42 -2.44
N ILE A 43 -0.42 5.50 -3.18
CA ILE A 43 0.58 6.56 -2.97
C ILE A 43 0.00 7.92 -3.34
N HIS A 44 -0.67 8.02 -4.49
CA HIS A 44 -1.32 9.24 -4.95
C HIS A 44 -2.41 9.72 -3.99
N HIS A 45 -3.10 8.82 -3.28
CA HIS A 45 -4.06 9.22 -2.23
C HIS A 45 -3.39 10.08 -1.15
N PHE A 46 -2.18 9.71 -0.72
CA PHE A 46 -1.44 10.44 0.30
C PHE A 46 -0.57 11.57 -0.26
N TYR A 47 -0.16 11.48 -1.53
CA TYR A 47 0.66 12.47 -2.23
C TYR A 47 0.07 12.77 -3.61
N PRO A 48 -1.06 13.50 -3.69
CA PRO A 48 -1.75 13.73 -4.96
C PRO A 48 -0.97 14.61 -5.92
N ASP A 49 -0.02 15.41 -5.42
CA ASP A 49 0.85 16.25 -6.24
C ASP A 49 2.09 15.51 -6.76
N ALA A 50 2.27 14.22 -6.42
CA ALA A 50 3.46 13.48 -6.80
C ALA A 50 3.53 13.16 -8.30
N PHE A 51 2.38 12.89 -8.94
CA PHE A 51 2.26 12.58 -10.36
C PHE A 51 0.80 12.62 -10.82
N ASP A 52 0.54 12.75 -12.12
CA ASP A 52 -0.82 12.68 -12.68
C ASP A 52 -1.26 11.22 -12.83
N PHE A 53 -2.12 10.74 -11.91
CA PHE A 53 -2.66 9.38 -11.98
C PHE A 53 -3.47 9.11 -13.27
N ASN A 54 -4.20 10.09 -13.79
CA ASN A 54 -5.08 9.88 -14.94
C ASN A 54 -4.31 9.62 -16.24
N SER A 55 -3.02 9.95 -16.27
CA SER A 55 -2.12 9.62 -17.38
C SER A 55 -1.64 8.16 -17.40
N LEU A 56 -1.86 7.41 -16.31
CA LEU A 56 -1.37 6.04 -16.18
C LEU A 56 -2.25 5.04 -16.94
N SER A 57 -1.62 3.94 -17.40
CA SER A 57 -2.29 2.87 -18.13
C SER A 57 -2.01 1.51 -17.49
N PRO A 58 -3.00 0.59 -17.43
CA PRO A 58 -2.79 -0.77 -16.95
C PRO A 58 -1.79 -1.57 -17.81
N ASP A 59 -1.56 -1.17 -19.06
CA ASP A 59 -0.63 -1.84 -19.96
C ASP A 59 0.84 -1.48 -19.69
N LYS A 60 1.09 -0.38 -18.99
CA LYS A 60 2.43 0.11 -18.63
C LYS A 60 2.89 -0.43 -17.27
N LYS A 61 2.78 -1.75 -17.09
CA LYS A 61 3.05 -2.45 -15.82
C LYS A 61 4.41 -2.08 -15.20
N LYS A 62 5.50 -2.10 -15.99
CA LYS A 62 6.85 -1.78 -15.50
C LYS A 62 6.93 -0.34 -14.98
N ASP A 63 6.46 0.61 -15.78
CA ASP A 63 6.48 2.04 -15.44
C ASP A 63 5.66 2.32 -14.18
N ASN A 64 4.49 1.68 -14.04
CA ASN A 64 3.65 1.81 -12.86
C ASN A 64 4.37 1.34 -11.58
N PHE A 65 5.04 0.19 -11.60
CA PHE A 65 5.78 -0.29 -10.42
C PHE A 65 6.95 0.62 -10.08
N VAL A 66 7.75 1.01 -11.06
CA VAL A 66 8.89 1.92 -10.84
C VAL A 66 8.39 3.23 -10.24
N LEU A 67 7.38 3.86 -10.85
CA LEU A 67 6.80 5.10 -10.35
C LEU A 67 6.31 4.96 -8.91
N ALA A 68 5.57 3.90 -8.60
CA ALA A 68 5.07 3.67 -7.26
C ALA A 68 6.20 3.51 -6.24
N PHE A 69 7.15 2.60 -6.47
CA PHE A 69 8.19 2.31 -5.50
C PHE A 69 9.15 3.48 -5.30
N ASP A 70 9.56 4.14 -6.37
CA ASP A 70 10.37 5.35 -6.29
C ASP A 70 9.68 6.46 -5.49
N THR A 71 8.39 6.67 -5.73
CA THR A 71 7.64 7.74 -5.04
C THR A 71 7.46 7.40 -3.56
N ALA A 72 7.14 6.14 -3.24
CA ALA A 72 7.01 5.68 -1.86
C ALA A 72 8.33 5.77 -1.09
N GLU A 73 9.46 5.53 -1.73
CA GLU A 73 10.76 5.71 -1.11
C GLU A 73 11.07 7.19 -0.90
N LYS A 74 10.96 8.02 -1.95
CA LYS A 74 11.33 9.45 -1.93
C LYS A 74 10.47 10.29 -0.98
N LEU A 75 9.14 10.14 -1.03
CA LEU A 75 8.22 10.96 -0.23
C LEU A 75 7.83 10.25 1.07
N GLY A 76 7.66 8.95 0.96
CA GLY A 76 7.20 8.10 2.04
C GLY A 76 8.29 7.59 2.96
N ASN A 77 9.56 7.51 2.52
CA ASN A 77 10.60 6.74 3.20
C ASN A 77 10.17 5.28 3.44
N VAL A 78 9.57 4.65 2.42
CA VAL A 78 9.26 3.22 2.41
C VAL A 78 10.04 2.54 1.28
N ALA A 79 10.99 1.70 1.64
CA ALA A 79 11.72 0.89 0.67
C ALA A 79 10.82 -0.21 0.06
N PRO A 80 10.98 -0.53 -1.24
CA PRO A 80 10.27 -1.65 -1.86
C PRO A 80 10.83 -2.99 -1.38
N LEU A 81 9.93 -3.89 -0.99
CA LEU A 81 10.24 -5.31 -0.72
C LEU A 81 10.12 -6.18 -1.97
N LEU A 82 9.53 -5.63 -3.03
CA LEU A 82 9.23 -6.32 -4.28
C LEU A 82 10.20 -5.83 -5.34
N ASP A 83 10.88 -6.76 -6.01
CA ASP A 83 11.72 -6.43 -7.16
C ASP A 83 10.86 -6.28 -8.43
N VAL A 84 11.12 -5.22 -9.20
CA VAL A 84 10.34 -4.91 -10.41
C VAL A 84 10.58 -5.94 -11.51
N GLU A 85 11.81 -6.42 -11.69
CA GLU A 85 12.13 -7.41 -12.72
C GLU A 85 11.44 -8.75 -12.42
N ASP A 86 11.37 -9.14 -11.14
CA ASP A 86 10.60 -10.32 -10.73
C ASP A 86 9.10 -10.13 -10.97
N LEU A 87 8.54 -8.97 -10.61
CA LEU A 87 7.14 -8.64 -10.86
C LEU A 87 6.79 -8.66 -12.36
N MET A 88 7.74 -8.32 -13.24
CA MET A 88 7.56 -8.38 -14.69
C MET A 88 7.57 -9.82 -15.22
N ARG A 89 8.30 -10.73 -14.59
CA ARG A 89 8.32 -12.17 -14.93
C ARG A 89 7.08 -12.92 -14.45
N MET A 90 6.43 -12.41 -13.40
CA MET A 90 5.25 -13.04 -12.80
C MET A 90 3.93 -12.50 -13.36
N LYS A 91 2.96 -13.39 -13.60
CA LYS A 91 1.58 -12.98 -13.94
C LYS A 91 0.86 -12.36 -12.75
N VAL A 92 1.10 -12.89 -11.55
CA VAL A 92 0.49 -12.46 -10.28
C VAL A 92 1.58 -12.44 -9.21
N PRO A 93 1.69 -11.36 -8.42
CA PRO A 93 2.67 -11.29 -7.33
C PRO A 93 2.33 -12.22 -6.16
N ASP A 94 3.33 -12.62 -5.37
CA ASP A 94 3.10 -13.33 -4.10
C ASP A 94 2.32 -12.44 -3.13
N TRP A 95 1.20 -12.97 -2.64
CA TRP A 95 0.28 -12.18 -1.82
C TRP A 95 0.82 -11.79 -0.45
N LYS A 96 1.78 -12.56 0.10
CA LYS A 96 2.42 -12.21 1.37
C LYS A 96 3.33 -11.01 1.19
N CYS A 97 4.14 -10.99 0.12
CA CYS A 97 5.02 -9.87 -0.17
C CYS A 97 4.22 -8.58 -0.42
N VAL A 98 3.13 -8.66 -1.20
CA VAL A 98 2.21 -7.53 -1.39
C VAL A 98 1.61 -7.10 -0.05
N PHE A 99 1.08 -8.03 0.73
CA PHE A 99 0.48 -7.72 2.04
C PHE A 99 1.47 -7.01 2.97
N THR A 100 2.72 -7.48 3.05
CA THR A 100 3.77 -6.84 3.85
C THR A 100 4.10 -5.44 3.33
N GLN A 101 4.20 -5.24 2.01
CA GLN A 101 4.39 -3.91 1.43
C GLN A 101 3.28 -2.94 1.83
N ILE A 102 2.02 -3.41 1.81
CA ILE A 102 0.86 -2.61 2.21
C ILE A 102 0.87 -2.29 3.71
N GLN A 103 1.31 -3.22 4.56
CA GLN A 103 1.49 -2.96 5.99
C GLN A 103 2.52 -1.83 6.24
N LEU A 104 3.60 -1.77 5.45
CA LEU A 104 4.56 -0.68 5.52
C LEU A 104 3.95 0.66 5.10
N TYR A 105 3.16 0.69 4.02
CA TYR A 105 2.43 1.89 3.59
C TYR A 105 1.43 2.36 4.64
N TYR A 106 0.65 1.44 5.23
CA TYR A 106 -0.27 1.77 6.31
C TYR A 106 0.47 2.42 7.49
N LYS A 107 1.53 1.77 7.98
CA LYS A 107 2.33 2.30 9.09
C LYS A 107 2.85 3.70 8.75
N ARG A 108 3.40 3.89 7.56
CA ARG A 108 4.12 5.11 7.22
C ARG A 108 3.21 6.27 6.82
N PHE A 109 2.18 6.01 6.02
CA PHE A 109 1.31 7.06 5.49
C PHE A 109 0.16 7.36 6.43
N HIS A 110 -0.43 6.34 7.07
CA HIS A 110 -1.60 6.51 7.92
C HIS A 110 -1.24 6.79 9.38
N LEU A 111 -0.35 5.99 9.99
CA LEU A 111 -0.06 6.11 11.42
C LEU A 111 1.01 7.16 11.73
N MET A 112 2.11 7.15 10.97
CA MET A 112 3.24 8.04 11.21
C MET A 112 3.16 9.36 10.44
N GLN A 113 2.18 9.52 9.54
CA GLN A 113 2.01 10.68 8.66
C GLN A 113 3.34 11.16 8.08
N GLY A 114 3.89 10.37 7.14
CA GLY A 114 5.12 10.70 6.40
C GLY A 114 5.18 12.17 5.97
N LYS A 115 6.39 12.73 5.89
CA LYS A 115 6.58 14.17 5.63
C LYS A 115 5.86 14.59 4.34
N GLY A 116 4.87 15.48 4.46
CA GLY A 116 4.10 15.99 3.32
C GLY A 116 2.90 15.11 2.90
N ALA A 117 2.57 14.04 3.63
CA ALA A 117 1.39 13.23 3.35
C ALA A 117 0.10 13.97 3.74
N HIS A 118 -0.91 13.88 2.88
CA HIS A 118 -2.27 14.30 3.22
C HIS A 118 -2.87 13.44 4.34
N GLN A 119 -3.71 14.07 5.18
CA GLN A 119 -4.35 13.36 6.27
C GLN A 119 -5.35 12.32 5.72
N PRO A 120 -5.29 11.08 6.20
CA PRO A 120 -6.28 10.07 5.83
C PRO A 120 -7.68 10.43 6.37
N PRO A 121 -8.75 9.90 5.77
CA PRO A 121 -10.10 10.02 6.31
C PRO A 121 -10.18 9.54 7.76
N GLN A 122 -10.85 10.32 8.61
CA GLN A 122 -11.13 9.95 10.00
C GLN A 122 -12.22 8.86 10.04
N ASN A 123 -12.15 7.94 11.01
CA ASN A 123 -13.07 6.81 11.22
C ASN A 123 -12.87 5.54 10.37
N ILE A 124 -11.69 5.35 9.78
CA ILE A 124 -11.35 4.02 9.24
C ILE A 124 -10.93 3.13 10.41
N PRO A 125 -11.44 1.88 10.52
CA PRO A 125 -11.04 0.98 11.59
C PRO A 125 -9.51 0.89 11.65
N THR A 126 -8.91 1.38 12.72
CA THR A 126 -7.48 1.20 12.97
C THR A 126 -7.23 -0.29 13.04
N ILE A 127 -6.43 -0.79 12.11
CA ILE A 127 -5.97 -2.17 12.14
C ILE A 127 -5.06 -2.23 13.36
N LYS A 128 -5.56 -2.78 14.46
CA LYS A 128 -4.68 -3.15 15.57
C LYS A 128 -3.75 -4.23 15.01
N THR A 129 -2.58 -3.83 14.54
CA THR A 129 -1.53 -4.76 14.17
C THR A 129 -1.07 -5.40 15.46
N ASP A 130 -1.58 -6.60 15.76
CA ASP A 130 -0.96 -7.50 16.72
C ASP A 130 0.41 -7.95 16.16
N GLN A 131 1.40 -7.07 16.27
CA GLN A 131 2.81 -7.41 16.17
C GLN A 131 3.58 -6.61 17.22
N GLY A 132 3.69 -7.22 18.40
CA GLY A 132 4.83 -7.07 19.31
C GLY A 132 4.84 -5.83 20.19
N GLU A 133 4.21 -5.92 21.36
CA GLU A 133 4.92 -5.49 22.57
C GLU A 133 6.12 -6.42 22.72
N ALA A 134 7.26 -6.03 22.11
CA ALA A 134 8.54 -6.41 22.69
C ALA A 134 8.63 -5.64 24.01
N SER A 135 8.10 -6.25 25.07
CA SER A 135 8.39 -5.85 26.44
C SER A 135 9.89 -6.09 26.65
N ALA A 136 10.68 -5.07 26.39
CA ALA A 136 11.89 -4.83 27.16
C ALA A 136 11.41 -4.41 28.56
N ALA A 137 11.06 -5.39 29.38
CA ALA A 137 11.01 -5.22 30.82
C ALA A 137 12.35 -5.73 31.35
N ASP A 138 13.09 -4.74 31.84
CA ASP A 138 14.41 -4.78 32.43
C ASP A 138 14.70 -5.99 33.30
N ALA A 139 15.97 -6.40 33.19
CA ALA A 139 16.63 -7.23 34.16
C ALA A 139 16.60 -6.60 35.55
N GLN A 140 16.11 -7.34 36.54
CA GLN A 140 16.63 -7.41 37.91
C GLN A 140 16.01 -8.58 38.66
#